data_AF-A0A1U7N9W3-F1
#
_entry.id   AF-A0A1U7N9W3-F1
#
_cell.length_a   1.000
_cell.length_b   1.000
_cell.length_c   1.000
_cell.angle_alpha   90.00
_cell.angle_beta   90.00
_cell.angle_gamma   90.00
#
_symmetry.space_group_name_H-M   'P 1'
#
loop_
_entity.id
_entity.type
_entity.pdbx_description
1 polymer ?
#
loop_
_entity_poly.entity_id
_entity_poly.type
_entity_poly.pdbx_seq_one_letter_code
_entity_poly.pdbx_strand_id
1 'polypeptide(L)'
;MNTNKKIIHQIFRDGVSQRGRLLRELEPDYVSVDERDVYDLLTFVQEYATKLNYYDESNRINGDWSSFFAGDVEQMVAYINNPENFADEPSTQRQLAQPHLVLLFTFLQLLRYPQQQFKALTQRYLDFYYKEVLQLRTKEEVPDKIHGIFELAQGEEAHLINKGTLLSAGQDSQGVNINYATDEDIVVNQAQVASIKTLFLEKNYIGLEEIHNQDNKSDQSFETRLRWAVGSPNQGDKLPDFNGESVDIDYLKDTIYQGIKNPEQISEE
;
A
#
# COMPACT_ATOMS: atom_id res chain seq x y z
N MET A 1 6.72 34.73 4.49
CA MET A 1 6.31 33.51 5.21
C MET A 1 7.17 32.37 4.69
N ASN A 2 8.17 31.95 5.47
CA ASN A 2 9.20 31.01 5.03
C ASN A 2 8.78 29.59 5.44
N THR A 3 8.34 28.78 4.48
CA THR A 3 7.93 27.40 4.72
C THR A 3 9.17 26.50 4.77
N ASN A 4 9.58 26.15 5.99
CA ASN A 4 10.54 25.08 6.27
C ASN A 4 10.03 23.75 5.71
N LYS A 5 10.37 23.44 4.46
CA LYS A 5 10.14 22.13 3.86
C LYS A 5 11.19 21.19 4.45
N LYS A 6 10.80 20.50 5.52
CA LYS A 6 11.57 19.44 6.18
C LYS A 6 11.95 18.39 5.14
N ILE A 7 13.21 18.39 4.70
CA ILE A 7 13.76 17.34 3.83
C ILE A 7 13.89 16.09 4.69
N ILE A 8 12.84 15.26 4.67
CA ILE A 8 12.89 13.91 5.21
C ILE A 8 13.84 13.15 4.29
N HIS A 9 15.03 12.79 4.80
CA HIS A 9 15.86 11.78 4.16
C HIS A 9 15.04 10.49 4.11
N GLN A 10 14.39 10.26 2.98
CA GLN A 10 13.78 8.98 2.65
C GLN A 10 14.93 8.01 2.48
N ILE A 11 15.27 7.33 3.59
CA ILE A 11 15.84 5.99 3.53
C ILE A 11 14.96 5.26 2.52
N PHE A 12 15.55 4.81 1.41
CA PHE A 12 14.89 3.99 0.41
C PHE A 12 14.43 2.72 1.13
N ARG A 13 13.22 2.75 1.70
CA ARG A 13 12.51 1.56 2.13
C ARG A 13 12.15 0.88 0.83
N ASP A 14 12.86 -0.19 0.50
CA ASP A 14 12.49 -1.10 -0.56
C ASP A 14 10.99 -1.40 -0.39
N GLY A 15 10.20 -1.04 -1.40
CA GLY A 15 8.75 -0.92 -1.30
C GLY A 15 8.01 -2.25 -1.18
N VAL A 16 8.26 -3.02 -0.13
CA VAL A 16 7.39 -4.09 0.38
C VAL A 16 7.83 -4.44 1.79
N SER A 17 7.17 -3.85 2.79
CA SER A 17 7.22 -4.36 4.16
C SER A 17 6.87 -5.86 4.12
N GLN A 18 7.67 -6.72 4.75
CA GLN A 18 7.39 -8.17 4.79
C GLN A 18 5.96 -8.45 5.25
N ARG A 19 5.44 -7.61 6.16
CA ARG A 19 4.07 -7.66 6.68
C ARG A 19 2.99 -7.55 5.59
N GLY A 20 3.27 -6.94 4.45
CA GLY A 20 2.34 -6.83 3.31
C GLY A 20 2.43 -7.99 2.31
N ARG A 21 3.36 -8.95 2.48
CA ARG A 21 3.50 -10.13 1.60
C ARG A 21 2.79 -11.37 2.11
N LEU A 22 2.27 -11.32 3.34
CA LEU A 22 1.50 -12.43 3.88
C LEU A 22 0.12 -12.40 3.21
N LEU A 23 -0.10 -13.32 2.27
CA LEU A 23 -1.43 -13.59 1.74
C LEU A 23 -2.24 -14.22 2.87
N ARG A 24 -3.32 -13.56 3.28
CA ARG A 24 -4.19 -14.06 4.34
C ARG A 24 -4.75 -15.44 3.99
N GLU A 25 -4.92 -15.71 2.71
CA GLU A 25 -5.37 -16.95 2.12
C GLU A 25 -4.45 -18.15 2.40
N LEU A 26 -3.19 -17.89 2.75
CA LEU A 26 -2.20 -18.90 3.11
C LEU A 26 -2.09 -19.12 4.62
N GLU A 27 -2.86 -18.40 5.44
CA GLU A 27 -2.91 -18.69 6.86
C GLU A 27 -3.65 -20.02 7.09
N PRO A 28 -3.13 -20.91 7.95
CA PRO A 28 -3.78 -22.20 8.22
C PRO A 28 -5.22 -22.09 8.75
N ASP A 29 -5.52 -20.97 9.40
CA ASP A 29 -6.81 -20.65 10.00
C ASP A 29 -7.73 -19.87 9.04
N TYR A 30 -7.31 -19.62 7.79
CA TYR A 30 -8.09 -18.87 6.81
C TYR A 30 -9.35 -19.60 6.37
N VAL A 31 -9.24 -20.90 6.15
CA VAL A 31 -10.35 -21.80 5.81
C VAL A 31 -10.30 -22.97 6.77
N SER A 32 -11.44 -23.28 7.38
CA SER A 32 -11.60 -24.51 8.16
C SER A 32 -12.36 -25.55 7.33
N VAL A 33 -12.12 -26.83 7.61
CA VAL A 33 -12.92 -27.93 7.00
C VAL A 33 -14.39 -27.86 7.46
N ASP A 34 -14.60 -27.40 8.69
CA ASP A 34 -15.92 -27.11 9.25
C ASP A 34 -15.87 -25.72 9.89
N GLU A 35 -16.67 -24.79 9.37
CA GLU A 35 -16.76 -23.39 9.83
C GLU A 35 -18.02 -23.13 10.66
N ARG A 36 -18.89 -24.13 10.82
CA ARG A 36 -20.13 -23.98 11.58
C ARG A 36 -19.81 -23.75 13.05
N ASP A 37 -20.33 -22.66 13.59
CA ASP A 37 -20.23 -22.37 15.00
C ASP A 37 -21.36 -23.07 15.79
N VAL A 38 -21.40 -22.83 17.10
CA VAL A 38 -22.43 -23.42 17.97
C VAL A 38 -23.83 -22.91 17.61
N TYR A 39 -23.94 -21.67 17.13
CA TYR A 39 -25.20 -21.08 16.71
C TYR A 39 -25.73 -21.77 15.45
N ASP A 40 -24.87 -21.94 14.44
CA ASP A 40 -25.18 -22.66 13.20
C ASP A 40 -25.61 -24.10 13.49
N LEU A 41 -24.90 -24.79 14.37
CA LEU A 41 -25.20 -26.18 14.75
C LEU A 41 -26.53 -26.31 15.50
N LEU A 42 -26.83 -25.39 16.42
CA LEU A 42 -28.12 -25.39 17.11
C LEU A 42 -29.28 -25.08 16.16
N THR A 43 -29.10 -24.11 15.28
CA THR A 43 -30.08 -23.76 14.24
C THR A 43 -30.33 -24.96 13.33
N PHE A 44 -29.26 -25.62 12.88
CA PHE A 44 -29.33 -26.84 12.10
C PHE A 44 -30.10 -27.95 12.84
N VAL A 45 -29.83 -28.17 14.13
CA VAL A 45 -30.54 -29.19 14.93
C VAL A 45 -32.03 -28.88 15.03
N GLN A 46 -32.40 -27.62 15.28
CA GLN A 46 -33.80 -27.20 15.35
C GLN A 46 -34.52 -27.40 14.01
N GLU A 47 -33.90 -27.00 12.90
CA GLU A 47 -34.46 -27.20 11.56
C GLU A 47 -34.57 -28.68 11.22
N TYR A 48 -33.53 -29.47 11.52
CA TYR A 48 -33.49 -30.90 11.24
C TYR A 48 -34.57 -31.65 12.04
N ALA A 49 -34.82 -31.25 13.29
CA ALA A 49 -35.84 -31.85 14.15
C ALA A 49 -37.26 -31.72 13.55
N THR A 50 -37.55 -30.65 12.80
CA THR A 50 -38.84 -30.49 12.07
C THR A 50 -39.06 -31.54 10.98
N LYS A 51 -37.99 -32.19 10.51
CA LYS A 51 -38.06 -33.22 9.47
C LYS A 51 -38.21 -34.63 10.02
N LEU A 52 -38.12 -34.79 11.34
CA LEU A 52 -38.19 -36.08 12.00
C LEU A 52 -39.58 -36.29 12.61
N ASN A 53 -40.26 -37.36 12.20
CA ASN A 53 -41.54 -37.73 12.81
C ASN A 53 -41.34 -38.12 14.29
N TYR A 54 -42.17 -37.56 15.17
CA TYR A 54 -42.27 -38.00 16.55
C TYR A 54 -43.35 -39.09 16.64
N TYR A 55 -43.03 -40.20 17.32
CA TYR A 55 -43.96 -41.30 17.56
C TYR A 55 -44.32 -41.33 19.04
N ASP A 56 -45.62 -41.36 19.34
CA ASP A 56 -46.12 -41.48 20.70
C ASP A 56 -45.95 -42.90 21.28
N GLU A 57 -46.35 -43.09 22.54
CA GLU A 57 -46.27 -44.39 23.24
C GLU A 57 -47.08 -45.50 22.56
N SER A 58 -48.05 -45.14 21.72
CA SER A 58 -48.85 -46.07 20.92
C SER A 58 -48.26 -46.30 19.52
N ASN A 59 -47.04 -45.82 19.28
CA ASN A 59 -46.33 -45.88 18.00
C ASN A 59 -47.07 -45.18 16.85
N ARG A 60 -47.79 -44.08 17.15
CA ARG A 60 -48.47 -43.23 16.16
C ARG A 60 -47.73 -41.93 15.96
N ILE A 61 -47.72 -41.43 14.73
CA ILE A 61 -47.11 -40.14 14.42
C ILE A 61 -47.88 -39.03 15.13
N ASN A 62 -47.20 -38.25 15.96
CA ASN A 62 -47.74 -37.14 16.74
C ASN A 62 -46.82 -35.92 16.63
N GLY A 63 -46.81 -35.30 15.45
CA GLY A 63 -45.94 -34.15 15.17
C GLY A 63 -44.49 -34.55 14.88
N ASP A 64 -43.57 -33.69 15.29
CA ASP A 64 -42.13 -33.80 15.03
C ASP A 64 -41.29 -33.58 16.31
N TRP A 65 -39.97 -33.67 16.18
CA TRP A 65 -39.05 -33.51 17.30
C TRP A 65 -38.71 -32.05 17.65
N SER A 66 -39.30 -31.05 16.97
CA SER A 66 -38.95 -29.63 17.19
C SER A 66 -39.20 -29.18 18.63
N SER A 67 -40.26 -29.69 19.26
CA SER A 67 -40.61 -29.37 20.65
C SER A 67 -39.55 -29.81 21.65
N PHE A 68 -38.75 -30.84 21.31
CA PHE A 68 -37.68 -31.36 22.16
C PHE A 68 -36.44 -30.44 22.16
N PHE A 69 -36.26 -29.62 21.13
CA PHE A 69 -35.15 -28.67 21.01
C PHE A 69 -35.64 -27.22 20.98
N ALA A 70 -36.85 -26.98 21.46
CA ALA A 70 -37.48 -25.67 21.43
C ALA A 70 -36.75 -24.69 22.35
N GLY A 71 -36.66 -23.44 21.89
CA GLY A 71 -36.10 -22.34 22.64
C GLY A 71 -35.32 -21.38 21.75
N ASP A 72 -34.93 -20.27 22.33
CA ASP A 72 -34.17 -19.23 21.63
C ASP A 72 -32.69 -19.63 21.51
N VAL A 73 -32.21 -19.74 20.27
CA VAL A 73 -30.83 -20.14 19.96
C VAL A 73 -29.83 -19.16 20.58
N GLU A 74 -30.14 -17.85 20.62
CA GLU A 74 -29.25 -16.85 21.21
C GLU A 74 -29.06 -17.10 22.71
N GLN A 75 -30.16 -17.40 23.42
CA GLN A 75 -30.12 -17.74 24.85
C GLN A 75 -29.40 -19.07 25.10
N MET A 76 -29.61 -20.07 24.24
CA MET A 76 -28.89 -21.34 24.35
C MET A 76 -27.38 -21.14 24.17
N VAL A 77 -26.94 -20.38 23.17
CA VAL A 77 -25.53 -20.07 22.93
C VAL A 77 -24.94 -19.29 24.11
N ALA A 78 -25.66 -18.29 24.63
CA ALA A 78 -25.22 -17.54 25.80
C ALA A 78 -25.06 -18.44 27.04
N TYR A 79 -25.99 -19.37 27.26
CA TYR A 79 -25.94 -20.32 28.37
C TYR A 79 -24.81 -21.34 28.24
N ILE A 80 -24.54 -21.84 27.03
CA ILE A 80 -23.41 -22.74 26.75
C ILE A 80 -22.07 -22.09 27.10
N ASN A 81 -21.93 -20.79 26.82
CA ASN A 81 -20.69 -20.06 27.06
C ASN A 81 -20.54 -19.62 28.52
N ASN A 82 -21.61 -19.10 29.13
CA ASN A 82 -21.60 -18.55 30.49
C ASN A 82 -22.93 -18.86 31.21
N PRO A 83 -23.08 -20.06 31.80
CA PRO A 83 -24.32 -20.45 32.48
C PRO A 83 -24.59 -19.61 33.75
N GLU A 84 -23.56 -19.03 34.35
CA GLU A 84 -23.68 -18.17 35.54
C GLU A 84 -24.46 -16.88 35.29
N ASN A 85 -24.46 -16.37 34.04
CA ASN A 85 -25.19 -15.15 33.67
C ASN A 85 -26.72 -15.29 33.78
N PHE A 86 -27.22 -16.52 33.93
CA PHE A 86 -28.65 -16.81 34.06
C PHE A 86 -29.06 -17.06 35.51
N ALA A 87 -28.17 -16.87 36.50
CA ALA A 87 -28.46 -17.10 37.91
C ALA A 87 -29.59 -16.19 38.45
N ASP A 88 -29.71 -14.97 37.91
CA ASP A 88 -30.73 -14.00 38.31
C ASP A 88 -32.11 -14.24 37.66
N GLU A 89 -32.18 -15.15 36.67
CA GLU A 89 -33.39 -15.47 35.88
C GLU A 89 -33.80 -16.95 36.03
N PRO A 90 -34.38 -17.35 37.19
CA PRO A 90 -34.57 -18.75 37.55
C PRO A 90 -35.56 -19.52 36.67
N SER A 91 -36.47 -18.85 35.97
CA SER A 91 -37.37 -19.48 34.99
C SER A 91 -36.61 -19.88 33.72
N THR A 92 -35.82 -18.96 33.18
CA THR A 92 -35.02 -19.16 31.96
C THR A 92 -33.93 -20.18 32.21
N GLN A 93 -33.26 -20.09 33.36
CA GLN A 93 -32.26 -21.07 33.78
C GLN A 93 -32.83 -22.48 33.85
N ARG A 94 -34.04 -22.67 34.42
CA ARG A 94 -34.68 -23.99 34.48
C ARG A 94 -35.04 -24.55 33.10
N GLN A 95 -35.41 -23.69 32.16
CA GLN A 95 -35.70 -24.13 30.78
C GLN A 95 -34.42 -24.59 30.07
N LEU A 96 -33.34 -23.82 30.19
CA LEU A 96 -32.05 -24.14 29.55
C LEU A 96 -31.31 -25.29 30.25
N ALA A 97 -31.52 -25.48 31.55
CA ALA A 97 -30.93 -26.57 32.35
C ALA A 97 -31.69 -27.91 32.24
N GLN A 98 -32.64 -28.04 31.32
CA GLN A 98 -33.32 -29.32 31.12
C GLN A 98 -32.32 -30.41 30.70
N PRO A 99 -32.39 -31.64 31.25
CA PRO A 99 -31.35 -32.65 31.06
C PRO A 99 -31.00 -32.96 29.60
N HIS A 100 -31.99 -32.93 28.71
CA HIS A 100 -31.78 -33.19 27.29
C HIS A 100 -31.03 -32.06 26.58
N LEU A 101 -31.33 -30.80 26.92
CA LEU A 101 -30.61 -29.64 26.39
C LEU A 101 -29.18 -29.61 26.91
N VAL A 102 -28.97 -29.86 28.21
CA VAL A 102 -27.62 -29.93 28.80
C VAL A 102 -26.79 -31.04 28.14
N LEU A 103 -27.39 -32.19 27.83
CA LEU A 103 -26.72 -33.26 27.08
C LEU A 103 -26.33 -32.80 25.66
N LEU A 104 -27.21 -32.11 24.95
CA LEU A 104 -26.89 -31.53 23.64
C LEU A 104 -25.78 -30.48 23.75
N PHE A 105 -25.87 -29.57 24.72
CA PHE A 105 -24.91 -28.50 24.95
C PHE A 105 -23.51 -29.06 25.24
N THR A 106 -23.41 -30.06 26.11
CA THR A 106 -22.15 -30.75 26.40
C THR A 106 -21.61 -31.48 25.18
N PHE A 107 -22.46 -32.14 24.39
CA PHE A 107 -22.05 -32.72 23.10
C PHE A 107 -21.47 -31.68 22.15
N LEU A 108 -22.14 -30.53 21.97
CA LEU A 108 -21.65 -29.44 21.11
C LEU A 108 -20.33 -28.85 21.61
N GLN A 109 -20.15 -28.74 22.94
CA GLN A 109 -18.86 -28.33 23.52
C GLN A 109 -17.75 -29.34 23.21
N LEU A 110 -18.03 -30.64 23.32
CA LEU A 110 -17.06 -31.70 22.99
C LEU A 110 -16.74 -31.76 21.49
N LEU A 111 -17.69 -31.41 20.63
CA LEU A 111 -17.48 -31.37 19.18
C LEU A 111 -16.44 -30.32 18.75
N ARG A 112 -16.16 -29.33 19.60
CA ARG A 112 -15.14 -28.29 19.32
C ARG A 112 -13.72 -28.87 19.26
N TYR A 113 -13.42 -29.96 19.99
CA TYR A 113 -12.07 -30.55 19.99
C TYR A 113 -11.70 -31.18 18.64
N PRO A 114 -12.53 -32.05 18.02
CA PRO A 114 -12.30 -32.50 16.64
C PRO A 114 -12.23 -31.35 15.64
N GLN A 115 -13.09 -30.32 15.77
CA GLN A 115 -13.07 -29.17 14.86
C GLN A 115 -11.73 -28.41 14.91
N GLN A 116 -11.11 -28.28 16.08
CA GLN A 116 -9.78 -27.69 16.20
C GLN A 116 -8.70 -28.52 15.49
N GLN A 117 -8.84 -29.84 15.42
CA GLN A 117 -7.90 -30.69 14.69
C GLN A 117 -7.96 -30.47 13.17
N PHE A 118 -9.08 -29.99 12.63
CA PHE A 118 -9.15 -29.62 11.22
C PHE A 118 -8.25 -28.45 10.85
N LYS A 119 -8.01 -27.50 11.78
CA LYS A 119 -7.03 -26.41 11.56
C LYS A 119 -5.61 -26.95 11.36
N ALA A 120 -5.24 -27.97 12.14
CA ALA A 120 -3.96 -28.63 11.97
C ALA A 120 -3.87 -29.40 10.63
N LEU A 121 -5.00 -29.88 10.12
CA LEU A 121 -5.05 -30.54 8.82
C LEU A 121 -4.80 -29.55 7.67
N THR A 122 -5.42 -28.36 7.69
CA THR A 122 -5.17 -27.32 6.69
C THR A 122 -3.72 -26.86 6.72
N GLN A 123 -3.14 -26.66 7.91
CA GLN A 123 -1.71 -26.35 8.03
C GLN A 123 -0.83 -27.42 7.37
N ARG A 124 -1.06 -28.70 7.71
CA ARG A 124 -0.29 -29.81 7.16
C ARG A 124 -0.43 -29.92 5.65
N TYR A 125 -1.62 -29.67 5.12
CA TYR A 125 -1.85 -29.67 3.68
C TYR A 125 -1.10 -28.55 2.97
N LEU A 126 -1.11 -27.33 3.52
CA LEU A 126 -0.35 -26.20 2.98
C LEU A 126 1.16 -26.49 3.01
N ASP A 127 1.67 -27.00 4.13
CA ASP A 127 3.07 -27.39 4.26
C ASP A 127 3.44 -28.47 3.23
N PHE A 128 2.63 -29.52 3.10
CA PHE A 128 2.83 -30.58 2.11
C PHE A 128 2.86 -30.02 0.69
N TYR A 129 1.85 -29.24 0.31
CA TYR A 129 1.72 -28.72 -1.04
C TYR A 129 2.86 -27.76 -1.40
N TYR A 130 3.17 -26.79 -0.53
CA TYR A 130 4.19 -25.79 -0.84
C TYR A 130 5.62 -26.30 -0.63
N LYS A 131 5.90 -27.12 0.37
CA LYS A 131 7.26 -27.59 0.68
C LYS A 131 7.62 -28.91 0.03
N GLU A 132 6.68 -29.86 -0.09
CA GLU A 132 6.98 -31.20 -0.64
C GLU A 132 6.64 -31.29 -2.14
N VAL A 133 5.46 -30.83 -2.55
CA VAL A 133 5.02 -30.89 -3.96
C VAL A 133 5.70 -29.81 -4.81
N LEU A 134 5.56 -28.55 -4.40
CA LEU A 134 6.15 -27.41 -5.13
C LEU A 134 7.62 -27.16 -4.79
N GLN A 135 8.12 -27.75 -3.70
CA GLN A 135 9.51 -27.60 -3.25
C GLN A 135 9.93 -26.14 -3.07
N LEU A 136 8.99 -25.28 -2.66
CA LEU A 136 9.31 -23.92 -2.29
C LEU A 136 10.21 -23.93 -1.05
N ARG A 137 11.26 -23.13 -1.11
CA ARG A 137 12.18 -22.94 0.00
C ARG A 137 11.90 -21.59 0.64
N THR A 138 11.96 -21.55 1.97
CA THR A 138 11.96 -20.28 2.70
C THR A 138 13.11 -19.43 2.18
N LYS A 139 12.83 -18.16 1.90
CA LYS A 139 13.88 -17.23 1.50
C LYS A 139 14.83 -17.03 2.68
N GLU A 140 16.11 -17.20 2.45
CA GLU A 140 17.16 -16.95 3.44
C GLU A 140 17.06 -15.53 3.98
N GLU A 141 17.44 -15.39 5.25
CA GLU A 141 17.57 -14.09 5.90
C GLU A 141 18.66 -13.27 5.20
N VAL A 142 18.32 -12.03 4.84
CA VAL A 142 19.30 -11.08 4.29
C VAL A 142 19.64 -10.10 5.42
N PRO A 143 20.90 -10.02 5.84
CA PRO A 143 21.27 -9.11 6.92
C PRO A 143 21.08 -7.65 6.49
N ASP A 144 20.63 -6.83 7.44
CA ASP A 144 20.45 -5.41 7.24
C ASP A 144 21.79 -4.70 7.01
N LYS A 145 21.75 -3.59 6.28
CA LYS A 145 22.91 -2.73 6.02
C LYS A 145 22.63 -1.32 6.53
N ILE A 146 23.64 -0.72 7.18
CA ILE A 146 23.57 0.65 7.69
C ILE A 146 24.80 1.44 7.24
N HIS A 147 24.66 2.76 7.16
CA HIS A 147 25.79 3.65 6.96
C HIS A 147 26.35 4.10 8.32
N GLY A 148 27.61 3.78 8.58
CA GLY A 148 28.35 4.29 9.74
C GLY A 148 29.17 5.53 9.35
N ILE A 149 29.14 6.56 10.20
CA ILE A 149 30.02 7.72 10.08
C ILE A 149 31.07 7.61 11.18
N PHE A 150 32.34 7.73 10.80
CA PHE A 150 33.46 7.67 11.72
C PHE A 150 34.08 9.06 11.88
N GLU A 151 34.39 9.42 13.12
CA GLU A 151 35.15 10.63 13.45
C GLU A 151 36.45 10.22 14.14
N LEU A 152 37.56 10.85 13.76
CA LEU A 152 38.85 10.61 14.39
C LEU A 152 38.91 11.25 15.78
N ALA A 153 39.56 10.53 16.70
CA ALA A 153 39.92 11.10 17.99
C ALA A 153 40.97 12.21 17.84
N GLN A 154 41.02 13.11 18.81
CA GLN A 154 41.94 14.25 18.79
C GLN A 154 43.40 13.78 18.83
N GLY A 155 44.19 14.14 17.81
CA GLY A 155 45.62 13.83 17.72
C GLY A 155 46.00 12.77 16.67
N GLU A 156 45.05 12.13 15.99
CA GLU A 156 45.33 11.22 14.87
C GLU A 156 45.07 11.90 13.51
N GLU A 157 45.98 11.73 12.55
CA GLU A 157 45.84 12.27 11.18
C GLU A 157 45.03 11.35 10.26
N ALA A 158 45.22 10.04 10.41
CA ALA A 158 44.48 9.02 9.67
C ALA A 158 44.47 7.70 10.44
N HIS A 159 43.39 6.92 10.28
CA HIS A 159 43.21 5.61 10.89
C HIS A 159 42.64 4.61 9.89
N LEU A 160 43.22 3.41 9.82
CA LEU A 160 42.71 2.32 8.98
C LEU A 160 41.74 1.45 9.77
N ILE A 161 40.51 1.37 9.29
CA ILE A 161 39.49 0.44 9.77
C ILE A 161 39.46 -0.73 8.79
N ASN A 162 39.82 -1.92 9.26
CA ASN A 162 39.76 -3.11 8.42
C ASN A 162 38.31 -3.56 8.20
N LYS A 163 38.07 -4.25 7.10
CA LYS A 163 36.86 -5.01 6.83
C LYS A 163 36.64 -6.03 7.96
N GLY A 164 35.39 -6.19 8.37
CA GLY A 164 35.01 -7.08 9.45
C GLY A 164 35.16 -6.47 10.85
N THR A 165 35.51 -5.19 10.96
CA THR A 165 35.55 -4.50 12.25
C THR A 165 34.14 -4.44 12.82
N LEU A 166 33.97 -4.92 14.05
CA LEU A 166 32.67 -5.01 14.71
C LEU A 166 32.27 -3.68 15.34
N LEU A 167 31.07 -3.23 15.02
CA LEU A 167 30.42 -2.03 15.53
C LEU A 167 29.20 -2.44 16.35
N SER A 168 29.17 -2.07 17.63
CA SER A 168 28.02 -2.34 18.51
C SER A 168 26.88 -1.37 18.22
N ALA A 169 25.69 -1.90 18.01
CA ALA A 169 24.46 -1.13 17.74
C ALA A 169 23.43 -1.27 18.88
N GLY A 170 23.88 -1.62 20.09
CA GLY A 170 23.00 -1.82 21.24
C GLY A 170 22.44 -3.23 21.32
N GLN A 171 21.24 -3.37 21.87
CA GLN A 171 20.56 -4.65 22.09
C GLN A 171 19.20 -4.68 21.39
N ASP A 172 18.80 -5.86 20.96
CA ASP A 172 17.44 -6.10 20.44
C ASP A 172 16.39 -6.16 21.57
N SER A 173 15.13 -6.40 21.20
CA SER A 173 14.02 -6.52 22.15
C SER A 173 14.11 -7.74 23.07
N GLN A 174 14.99 -8.69 22.79
CA GLN A 174 15.27 -9.89 23.58
C GLN A 174 16.53 -9.72 24.46
N GLY A 175 17.22 -8.58 24.37
CA GLY A 175 18.46 -8.30 25.11
C GLY A 175 19.74 -8.85 24.45
N VAL A 176 19.66 -9.32 23.20
CA VAL A 176 20.81 -9.81 22.43
C VAL A 176 21.55 -8.63 21.81
N ASN A 177 22.87 -8.59 21.98
CA ASN A 177 23.71 -7.53 21.40
C ASN A 177 23.70 -7.60 19.88
N ILE A 178 23.38 -6.48 19.23
CA ILE A 178 23.42 -6.33 17.77
C ILE A 178 24.80 -5.79 17.40
N ASN A 179 25.53 -6.55 16.57
CA ASN A 179 26.82 -6.13 16.04
C ASN A 179 26.76 -6.07 14.52
N TYR A 180 27.25 -4.97 13.96
CA TYR A 180 27.49 -4.82 12.52
C TYR A 180 28.97 -5.00 12.23
N ALA A 181 29.30 -5.43 11.02
CA ALA A 181 30.67 -5.52 10.55
C ALA A 181 30.87 -4.55 9.38
N THR A 182 32.02 -3.89 9.33
CA THR A 182 32.42 -3.11 8.14
C THR A 182 32.56 -4.04 6.93
N ASP A 183 32.07 -3.62 5.77
CA ASP A 183 32.04 -4.41 4.54
C ASP A 183 33.32 -4.26 3.70
N GLU A 184 34.08 -3.19 3.94
CA GLU A 184 35.36 -2.88 3.28
C GLU A 184 36.39 -2.25 4.23
N ASP A 185 37.64 -2.16 3.76
CA ASP A 185 38.71 -1.45 4.44
C ASP A 185 38.58 0.06 4.17
N ILE A 186 38.55 0.89 5.21
CA ILE A 186 38.36 2.34 5.11
C ILE A 186 39.48 3.06 5.85
N VAL A 187 40.14 4.01 5.18
CA VAL A 187 41.06 4.95 5.83
C VAL A 187 40.31 6.23 6.16
N VAL A 188 40.02 6.44 7.45
CA VAL A 188 39.37 7.64 7.96
C VAL A 188 40.44 8.71 8.17
N ASN A 189 40.22 9.92 7.67
CA ASN A 189 41.12 11.07 7.82
C ASN A 189 40.35 12.29 8.36
N GLN A 190 41.03 13.42 8.53
CA GLN A 190 40.44 14.65 9.05
C GLN A 190 39.59 15.45 8.03
N ALA A 191 39.37 14.93 6.82
CA ALA A 191 38.62 15.64 5.79
C ALA A 191 37.13 15.68 6.13
N GLN A 192 36.55 16.89 6.10
CA GLN A 192 35.12 17.11 6.31
C GLN A 192 34.51 17.82 5.10
N VAL A 193 33.24 17.52 4.83
CA VAL A 193 32.49 18.19 3.76
C VAL A 193 32.15 19.62 4.21
N ALA A 194 32.92 20.60 3.76
CA ALA A 194 32.75 21.99 4.17
C ALA A 194 31.48 22.66 3.60
N SER A 195 31.14 22.39 2.33
CA SER A 195 29.87 22.84 1.74
C SER A 195 29.51 22.03 0.50
N ILE A 196 28.22 21.79 0.29
CA ILE A 196 27.67 21.24 -0.95
C ILE A 196 26.85 22.35 -1.60
N LYS A 197 27.13 22.66 -2.87
CA LYS A 197 26.42 23.69 -3.64
C LYS A 197 25.86 23.06 -4.91
N THR A 198 24.59 23.35 -5.20
CA THR A 198 23.91 22.90 -6.41
C THR A 198 23.58 24.12 -7.27
N LEU A 199 23.91 24.07 -8.55
CA LEU A 199 23.51 25.07 -9.54
C LEU A 199 22.30 24.54 -10.32
N PHE A 200 21.19 25.26 -10.25
CA PHE A 200 20.01 25.01 -11.07
C PHE A 200 19.92 26.07 -12.15
N LEU A 201 19.96 25.66 -13.41
CA LEU A 201 19.81 26.54 -14.58
C LEU A 201 18.44 26.28 -15.20
N GLU A 202 17.54 27.25 -15.06
CA GLU A 202 16.24 27.23 -15.72
C GLU A 202 16.35 27.96 -17.06
N LYS A 203 16.22 27.22 -18.16
CA LYS A 203 16.11 27.79 -19.51
C LYS A 203 14.64 27.85 -19.90
N ASN A 204 14.09 29.06 -19.94
CA ASN A 204 12.76 29.30 -20.44
C ASN A 204 12.82 29.55 -21.95
N TYR A 205 12.17 28.67 -22.72
CA TYR A 205 11.93 28.87 -24.15
C TYR A 205 10.57 29.53 -24.29
N ILE A 206 10.56 30.86 -24.40
CA ILE A 206 9.32 31.60 -24.63
C ILE A 206 8.99 31.50 -26.12
N GLY A 207 7.88 30.82 -26.43
CA GLY A 207 7.37 30.72 -27.80
C GLY A 207 6.58 31.96 -28.21
N LEU A 208 6.50 32.24 -29.52
CA LEU A 208 5.73 33.37 -30.06
C LEU A 208 4.21 33.27 -29.73
N GLU A 209 3.71 32.05 -29.51
CA GLU A 209 2.32 31.79 -29.13
C GLU A 209 2.02 32.22 -27.68
N GLU A 210 2.95 32.01 -26.75
CA GLU A 210 2.79 32.47 -25.36
C GLU A 210 2.78 34.00 -25.26
N ILE A 211 3.59 34.68 -26.08
CA ILE A 211 3.57 36.14 -26.20
C ILE A 211 2.22 36.62 -26.77
N HIS A 212 1.65 35.89 -27.73
CA HIS A 212 0.34 36.24 -28.31
C HIS A 212 -0.79 36.20 -27.28
N ASN A 213 -0.77 35.24 -26.36
CA ASN A 213 -1.85 35.01 -25.41
C ASN A 213 -1.77 35.87 -24.15
N GLN A 214 -0.60 36.42 -23.81
CA GLN A 214 -0.43 37.28 -22.63
C GLN A 214 -0.93 38.71 -22.83
N ASP A 215 -0.79 39.28 -24.03
CA ASP A 215 -1.25 40.64 -24.34
C ASP A 215 -2.50 40.62 -25.23
N ASN A 216 -3.62 41.04 -24.64
CA ASN A 216 -4.92 41.16 -25.31
C ASN A 216 -4.84 42.05 -26.57
N LYS A 217 -4.88 41.42 -27.74
CA LYS A 217 -5.33 41.89 -29.07
C LYS A 217 -5.20 43.41 -29.35
N SER A 218 -4.05 44.01 -29.08
CA SER A 218 -3.70 45.36 -29.55
C SER A 218 -2.69 45.26 -30.69
N ASP A 219 -2.67 46.24 -31.60
CA ASP A 219 -1.73 46.29 -32.72
C ASP A 219 -0.26 46.31 -32.25
N GLN A 220 0.01 46.81 -31.04
CA GLN A 220 1.36 46.79 -30.44
C GLN A 220 1.85 45.38 -30.09
N SER A 221 0.94 44.45 -29.81
CA SER A 221 1.28 43.03 -29.57
C SER A 221 1.72 42.33 -30.85
N PHE A 222 1.20 42.76 -32.01
CA PHE A 222 1.60 42.24 -33.32
C PHE A 222 2.98 42.76 -33.71
N GLU A 223 3.23 44.05 -33.54
CA GLU A 223 4.55 44.66 -33.78
C GLU A 223 5.64 44.02 -32.91
N THR A 224 5.35 43.79 -31.62
CA THR A 224 6.26 43.11 -30.70
C THR A 224 6.57 41.68 -31.17
N ARG A 225 5.57 40.94 -31.65
CA ARG A 225 5.79 39.59 -32.21
C ARG A 225 6.59 39.60 -33.52
N LEU A 226 6.36 40.57 -34.39
CA LEU A 226 7.12 40.74 -35.63
C LEU A 226 8.59 41.02 -35.33
N ARG A 227 8.88 41.87 -34.33
CA ARG A 227 10.26 42.14 -33.87
C ARG A 227 10.96 40.90 -33.32
N TRP A 228 10.23 40.00 -32.66
CA TRP A 228 10.79 38.73 -32.18
C TRP A 228 10.98 37.70 -33.31
N ALA A 229 10.10 37.65 -34.30
CA ALA A 229 10.17 36.69 -35.41
C ALA A 229 11.24 37.02 -36.46
N VAL A 230 11.44 38.32 -36.75
CA VAL A 230 12.41 38.76 -37.77
C VAL A 230 13.85 38.65 -37.28
N GLY A 231 14.07 38.58 -35.96
CA GLY A 231 15.31 38.04 -35.38
C GLY A 231 16.61 38.73 -35.80
N SER A 232 16.58 39.99 -36.26
CA SER A 232 17.79 40.73 -36.62
C SER A 232 17.99 41.94 -35.71
N PRO A 233 19.03 41.89 -34.87
CA PRO A 233 19.68 40.68 -34.36
C PRO A 233 19.56 40.53 -32.85
N ASN A 234 19.06 41.54 -32.13
CA ASN A 234 18.65 41.52 -30.72
C ASN A 234 17.45 42.46 -30.54
N GLN A 235 16.74 42.39 -29.39
CA GLN A 235 15.73 43.40 -29.06
C GLN A 235 16.35 44.82 -29.08
N GLY A 236 16.11 45.60 -30.13
CA GLY A 236 16.55 47.00 -30.22
C GLY A 236 17.17 47.43 -31.56
N ASP A 237 17.42 46.51 -32.49
CA ASP A 237 18.10 46.86 -33.74
C ASP A 237 17.17 47.42 -34.83
N LYS A 238 17.78 48.11 -35.81
CA LYS A 238 17.05 48.79 -36.89
C LYS A 238 16.40 47.76 -37.82
N LEU A 239 15.11 47.99 -38.07
CA LEU A 239 14.31 47.23 -39.03
C LEU A 239 14.96 47.22 -40.43
N PRO A 240 14.69 46.18 -41.26
CA PRO A 240 15.17 46.14 -42.64
C PRO A 240 14.81 47.44 -43.37
N ASP A 241 15.75 47.97 -44.13
CA ASP A 241 15.51 49.18 -44.91
C ASP A 241 14.65 48.84 -46.13
N PHE A 242 13.37 49.21 -46.07
CA PHE A 242 12.41 49.02 -47.17
C PHE A 242 12.56 50.10 -48.25
N ASN A 243 13.81 50.53 -48.52
CA ASN A 243 14.17 51.53 -49.51
C ASN A 243 13.34 52.83 -49.42
N GLY A 244 12.99 53.26 -48.21
CA GLY A 244 12.25 54.50 -47.97
C GLY A 244 10.74 54.45 -48.24
N GLU A 245 10.16 53.27 -48.51
CA GLU A 245 8.71 53.14 -48.63
C GLU A 245 8.03 53.03 -47.26
N SER A 246 6.89 53.73 -47.10
CA SER A 246 6.09 53.66 -45.88
C SER A 246 5.38 52.31 -45.82
N VAL A 247 5.93 51.37 -45.06
CA VAL A 247 5.35 50.04 -44.85
C VAL A 247 4.14 50.16 -43.93
N ASP A 248 2.94 50.22 -44.50
CA ASP A 248 1.68 50.14 -43.77
C ASP A 248 1.10 48.71 -43.77
N ILE A 249 -0.01 48.52 -43.05
CA ILE A 249 -0.68 47.22 -42.91
C ILE A 249 -1.17 46.70 -44.28
N ASP A 250 -1.49 47.58 -45.22
CA ASP A 250 -1.99 47.21 -46.54
C ASP A 250 -0.84 46.77 -47.45
N TYR A 251 0.32 47.42 -47.38
CA TYR A 251 1.56 46.98 -48.04
C TYR A 251 1.97 45.57 -47.61
N LEU A 252 1.93 45.29 -46.30
CA LEU A 252 2.28 43.95 -45.78
C LEU A 252 1.26 42.88 -46.20
N LYS A 253 -0.03 43.22 -46.30
CA LYS A 253 -1.06 42.30 -46.79
C LYS A 253 -0.92 42.01 -48.29
N ASP A 254 -0.63 43.02 -49.11
CA ASP A 254 -0.48 42.78 -50.55
C ASP A 254 0.81 42.00 -50.85
N THR A 255 1.92 42.33 -50.19
CA THR A 255 3.22 41.74 -50.54
C THR A 255 3.43 40.35 -49.92
N ILE A 256 2.98 40.14 -48.68
CA ILE A 256 3.22 38.87 -47.96
C ILE A 256 2.03 37.92 -48.07
N TYR A 257 0.78 38.40 -47.99
CA TYR A 257 -0.40 37.51 -47.98
C TYR A 257 -0.83 37.04 -49.37
N GLN A 258 -0.63 37.81 -50.45
CA GLN A 258 -0.96 37.36 -51.81
C GLN A 258 0.04 36.31 -52.33
N GLY A 259 1.32 36.43 -51.98
CA GLY A 259 2.35 35.45 -52.35
C GLY A 259 2.13 34.05 -51.75
N ILE A 260 1.41 33.96 -50.64
CA ILE A 260 1.01 32.69 -50.01
C ILE A 260 -0.22 32.07 -50.70
N LYS A 261 -1.02 32.87 -51.43
CA LYS A 261 -2.29 32.44 -52.02
C LYS A 261 -2.20 32.05 -53.50
N ASN A 262 -1.15 32.47 -54.22
CA ASN A 262 -0.87 32.07 -55.59
C ASN A 262 0.63 31.78 -55.77
N PRO A 263 1.08 30.52 -55.66
CA PRO A 263 2.51 30.20 -55.61
C PRO A 263 3.20 30.20 -56.99
N GLU A 264 2.49 30.40 -58.09
CA GLU A 264 3.03 30.23 -59.45
C GLU A 264 3.55 31.53 -60.12
N GLN A 265 3.69 32.64 -59.42
CA GLN A 265 4.24 33.89 -59.99
C GLN A 265 5.42 34.49 -59.22
N ILE A 266 6.22 33.66 -58.55
CA ILE A 266 7.52 34.09 -58.03
C ILE A 266 8.61 33.33 -58.77
N SER A 267 8.80 33.69 -60.04
CA SER A 267 10.04 33.44 -60.76
C SER A 267 10.30 34.64 -61.66
N GLU A 268 11.51 35.20 -61.50
CA GLU A 268 12.08 36.38 -62.19
C GLU A 268 11.72 37.74 -61.56
N GLU A 269 12.42 38.10 -60.48
CA GLU A 269 13.63 38.94 -60.50
C GLU A 269 14.46 38.76 -59.22
#